data_AF-A0A4Z1F1H2-F1
#
_entry.id   AF-A0A4Z1F1H2-F1
#
_cell.length_a   1.000
_cell.length_b   1.000
_cell.length_c   1.000
_cell.angle_alpha   90.00
_cell.angle_beta   90.00
_cell.angle_gamma   90.00
#
_symmetry.space_group_name_H-M   'P 1'
#
loop_
_entity.id
_entity.type
_entity.pdbx_description
1 polymer ?
#
loop_
_entity_poly.entity_id
_entity_poly.type
_entity_poly.pdbx_seq_one_letter_code
_entity_poly.pdbx_strand_id
1 'polypeptide(L)'
;MVKLNMLHILSTFGGEASRLAENAGEATHQQVIDQLRELTYSLESNDNTTQRIIYRQLEIVVVRMGERLWIFRLLASWEIYLTVEKLSKETNAEPVLLGCILRYLASIKLIKETGKDYWSGRHPGKLMLQYMQDQKTRLDTFFLEKEVGGWKPTSGQDQPHDTNAAAKNPAVETTVYDIDTPQPVKNAKFYYIRSVFHDSQDEKCCRSILSNIVPAMGKKSV
;
A
#
# COMPACT_ATOMS: atom_id res chain seq x y z
N MET A 1 26.30 3.34 34.94
CA MET A 1 27.31 3.34 33.85
C MET A 1 26.98 2.39 32.69
N VAL A 2 26.45 1.18 32.92
CA VAL A 2 26.17 0.18 31.85
C VAL A 2 25.06 0.58 30.85
N LYS A 3 23.96 1.21 31.31
CA LYS A 3 22.84 1.63 30.43
C LYS A 3 23.25 2.65 29.35
N LEU A 4 24.22 3.53 29.63
CA LEU A 4 24.66 4.57 28.70
C LEU A 4 25.42 3.96 27.50
N ASN A 5 26.18 2.90 27.75
CA ASN A 5 26.97 2.20 26.73
C ASN A 5 26.08 1.37 25.80
N MET A 6 25.04 0.73 26.36
CA MET A 6 24.09 -0.08 25.60
C MET A 6 23.25 0.76 24.60
N LEU A 7 22.78 1.95 25.01
CA LEU A 7 22.04 2.84 24.11
C LEU A 7 22.91 3.36 22.95
N HIS A 8 24.19 3.66 23.25
CA HIS A 8 25.15 4.06 22.23
C HIS A 8 25.38 2.93 21.22
N ILE A 9 25.65 1.71 21.69
CA ILE A 9 25.86 0.52 20.82
C ILE A 9 24.66 0.27 19.89
N LEU A 10 23.43 0.32 20.42
CA LEU A 10 22.22 0.14 19.61
C LEU A 10 22.06 1.24 18.56
N SER A 11 22.39 2.49 18.91
CA SER A 11 22.36 3.60 17.95
C SER A 11 23.41 3.46 16.85
N THR A 12 24.61 2.97 17.19
CA THR A 12 25.68 2.70 16.22
C THR A 12 25.29 1.58 15.26
N PHE A 13 24.76 0.47 15.78
CA PHE A 13 24.30 -0.65 14.96
C PHE A 13 23.22 -0.23 13.95
N GLY A 14 22.21 0.54 14.40
CA GLY A 14 21.18 1.08 13.51
C GLY A 14 21.74 2.05 12.46
N GLY A 15 22.72 2.87 12.84
CA GLY A 15 23.41 3.77 11.93
C GLY A 15 24.22 3.05 10.85
N GLU A 16 24.92 1.97 11.21
CA GLU A 16 25.68 1.14 10.27
C GLU A 16 24.77 0.41 9.27
N ALA A 17 23.67 -0.18 9.74
CA ALA A 17 22.69 -0.82 8.87
C ALA A 17 22.08 0.19 7.88
N SER A 18 21.80 1.42 8.33
CA SER A 18 21.29 2.49 7.47
C SER A 18 22.32 2.91 6.41
N ARG A 19 23.59 3.07 6.80
CA ARG A 19 24.67 3.42 5.85
C ARG A 19 24.91 2.35 4.80
N LEU A 20 24.76 1.06 5.16
CA LEU A 20 24.86 -0.05 4.22
C LEU A 20 23.74 0.02 3.18
N ALA A 21 22.54 0.46 3.58
CA ALA A 21 21.40 0.64 2.68
C ALA A 21 21.53 1.91 1.81
N GLU A 22 21.99 3.06 2.34
CA GLU A 22 21.95 4.37 1.63
C GLU A 22 22.55 4.38 0.21
N ASN A 23 23.53 3.54 -0.09
CA ASN A 23 24.19 3.47 -1.41
C ASN A 23 24.08 2.10 -2.10
N ALA A 24 23.25 1.21 -1.55
CA ALA A 24 23.06 -0.14 -2.04
C ALA A 24 21.97 -0.21 -3.12
N GLY A 25 22.08 -1.20 -4.02
CA GLY A 25 20.98 -1.57 -4.92
C GLY A 25 19.83 -2.26 -4.17
N GLU A 26 18.66 -2.34 -4.80
CA GLU A 26 17.42 -2.91 -4.23
C GLU A 26 17.62 -4.30 -3.61
N ALA A 27 18.42 -5.16 -4.26
CA ALA A 27 18.71 -6.50 -3.76
C ALA A 27 19.44 -6.49 -2.40
N THR A 28 20.38 -5.56 -2.22
CA THR A 28 21.12 -5.42 -0.96
C THR A 28 20.26 -4.76 0.13
N HIS A 29 19.37 -3.83 -0.23
CA HIS A 29 18.35 -3.33 0.71
C HIS A 29 17.50 -4.46 1.28
N GLN A 30 16.99 -5.32 0.40
CA GLN A 30 16.15 -6.45 0.80
C GLN A 30 16.91 -7.42 1.71
N GLN A 31 18.17 -7.73 1.38
CA GLN A 31 19.03 -8.57 2.24
C GLN A 31 19.22 -7.99 3.63
N VAL A 32 19.48 -6.68 3.75
CA VAL A 32 19.62 -6.01 5.06
C VAL A 32 18.33 -6.11 5.85
N ILE A 33 17.17 -5.88 5.23
CA ILE A 33 15.86 -5.99 5.87
C ILE A 33 15.63 -7.42 6.39
N ASP A 34 15.92 -8.44 5.58
CA ASP A 34 15.69 -9.83 5.96
C ASP A 34 16.62 -10.26 7.11
N GLN A 35 17.89 -9.84 7.10
CA GLN A 35 18.80 -10.09 8.23
C GLN A 35 18.34 -9.40 9.51
N LEU A 36 17.83 -8.16 9.43
CA LEU A 36 17.29 -7.46 10.60
C LEU A 36 16.02 -8.13 11.14
N ARG A 37 15.18 -8.70 10.27
CA ARG A 37 13.99 -9.47 10.68
C ARG A 37 14.38 -10.78 11.37
N GLU A 38 15.31 -11.53 10.79
CA GLU A 38 15.85 -12.74 11.40
C GLU A 38 16.46 -12.45 12.78
N LEU A 39 17.26 -11.39 12.89
CA LEU A 39 17.78 -10.94 14.18
C LEU A 39 16.66 -10.61 15.17
N THR A 40 15.62 -9.90 14.72
CA THR A 40 14.45 -9.59 15.57
C THR A 40 13.78 -10.86 16.08
N TYR A 41 13.53 -11.84 15.20
CA TYR A 41 12.94 -13.12 15.58
C TYR A 41 13.83 -13.92 16.53
N SER A 42 15.16 -13.86 16.36
CA SER A 42 16.10 -14.54 17.25
C SER A 42 16.14 -13.96 18.67
N LEU A 43 15.77 -12.67 18.83
CA LEU A 43 15.77 -11.95 20.10
C LEU A 43 14.41 -11.95 20.80
N GLU A 44 13.33 -12.29 20.09
CA GLU A 44 11.98 -12.32 20.64
C GLU A 44 11.77 -13.53 21.56
N SER A 45 11.14 -13.31 22.72
CA SER A 45 10.63 -14.41 23.53
C SER A 45 9.39 -15.05 22.88
N ASN A 46 9.04 -16.26 23.31
CA ASN A 46 7.82 -16.95 22.85
C ASN A 46 6.57 -16.10 23.09
N ASP A 47 6.44 -15.47 24.27
CA ASP A 47 5.30 -14.63 24.59
C ASP A 47 5.21 -13.40 23.69
N ASN A 48 6.34 -12.74 23.41
CA ASN A 48 6.39 -11.59 22.50
C ASN A 48 6.05 -12.01 21.07
N THR A 49 6.52 -13.18 20.63
CA THR A 49 6.18 -13.77 19.33
C THR A 49 4.68 -13.99 19.20
N THR A 50 4.06 -14.60 20.21
CA THR A 50 2.61 -14.86 20.25
C THR A 50 1.84 -13.54 20.20
N GLN A 51 2.21 -12.53 21.00
CA GLN A 51 1.56 -11.23 20.97
C GLN A 51 1.69 -10.55 19.61
N ARG A 52 2.88 -10.56 18.99
CA ARG A 52 3.11 -9.97 17.66
C ARG A 52 2.22 -10.62 16.60
N ILE A 53 2.03 -11.94 16.66
CA ILE A 53 1.18 -12.66 15.70
C ILE A 53 -0.30 -12.37 15.95
N ILE A 54 -0.75 -12.52 17.20
CA ILE A 54 -2.17 -12.38 17.58
C ILE A 54 -2.67 -10.95 17.43
N TYR A 55 -1.81 -9.93 17.48
CA TYR A 55 -2.21 -8.52 17.35
C TYR A 55 -1.87 -7.88 16.01
N ARG A 56 -1.29 -8.62 15.06
CA ARG A 56 -0.88 -8.07 13.75
C ARG A 56 -2.05 -7.45 12.96
N GLN A 57 -3.25 -8.01 13.09
CA GLN A 57 -4.46 -7.47 12.47
C GLN A 57 -4.85 -6.07 12.99
N LEU A 58 -4.43 -5.71 14.21
CA LEU A 58 -4.70 -4.38 14.76
C LEU A 58 -3.98 -3.30 13.96
N GLU A 59 -2.82 -3.60 13.36
CA GLU A 59 -2.10 -2.65 12.51
C GLU A 59 -2.99 -2.17 11.36
N ILE A 60 -3.58 -3.12 10.63
CA ILE A 60 -4.46 -2.82 9.50
C ILE A 60 -5.70 -2.05 9.96
N VAL A 61 -6.30 -2.46 11.07
CA VAL A 61 -7.51 -1.82 11.63
C VAL A 61 -7.23 -0.37 12.00
N VAL A 62 -6.16 -0.12 12.77
CA VAL A 62 -5.82 1.23 13.24
C VAL A 62 -5.38 2.13 12.10
N VAL A 63 -4.67 1.61 11.10
CA VAL A 63 -4.34 2.39 9.89
C VAL A 63 -5.62 2.77 9.13
N ARG A 64 -6.58 1.85 8.96
CA ARG A 64 -7.88 2.16 8.35
C ARG A 64 -8.68 3.19 9.16
N MET A 65 -8.62 3.13 10.49
CA MET A 65 -9.22 4.16 11.34
C MET A 65 -8.53 5.52 11.14
N GLY A 66 -7.20 5.54 11.06
CA GLY A 66 -6.44 6.76 10.79
C GLY A 66 -6.77 7.40 9.45
N GLU A 67 -7.06 6.59 8.42
CA GLU A 67 -7.58 7.07 7.13
C GLU A 67 -8.99 7.65 7.27
N ARG A 68 -9.93 6.90 7.88
CA ARG A 68 -11.32 7.34 8.08
C ARG A 68 -11.46 8.60 8.93
N LEU A 69 -10.47 8.86 9.80
CA LEU A 69 -10.36 10.05 10.64
C LEU A 69 -9.43 11.12 10.03
N TRP A 70 -8.97 10.93 8.79
CA TRP A 70 -8.23 11.91 7.99
C TRP A 70 -6.89 12.29 8.64
N ILE A 71 -6.38 11.49 9.57
CA ILE A 71 -5.20 11.76 10.40
C ILE A 71 -3.97 11.95 9.51
N PHE A 72 -3.76 11.04 8.55
CA PHE A 72 -2.60 11.11 7.66
C PHE A 72 -2.63 12.34 6.75
N ARG A 73 -3.82 12.75 6.28
CA ARG A 73 -4.01 13.98 5.49
C ARG A 73 -3.65 15.22 6.31
N LEU A 74 -4.16 15.30 7.55
CA LEU A 74 -3.88 16.41 8.44
C LEU A 74 -2.38 16.51 8.77
N LEU A 75 -1.74 15.37 9.07
CA LEU A 75 -0.28 15.30 9.31
C LEU A 75 0.56 15.63 8.07
N ALA A 76 0.08 15.35 6.86
CA ALA A 76 0.79 15.71 5.63
C ALA A 76 0.68 17.21 5.30
N SER A 77 -0.46 17.82 5.65
CA SER A 77 -0.72 19.24 5.40
C SER A 77 -0.05 20.19 6.40
N TRP A 78 0.32 19.71 7.59
CA TRP A 78 0.85 20.53 8.67
C TRP A 78 2.32 20.21 8.94
N GLU A 79 3.18 21.22 8.87
CA GLU A 79 4.63 21.02 8.96
C GLU A 79 5.16 20.77 10.38
N ILE A 80 4.38 21.03 11.44
CA ILE A 80 5.00 21.17 12.77
C ILE A 80 4.46 20.19 13.84
N TYR A 81 3.15 20.06 14.07
CA TYR A 81 2.59 19.00 14.96
C TYR A 81 1.05 18.94 14.93
N LEU A 82 0.50 17.78 15.30
CA LEU A 82 -0.91 17.48 15.54
C LEU A 82 -1.14 17.28 17.05
N THR A 83 -2.26 17.78 17.59
CA THR A 83 -2.69 17.56 18.98
C THR A 83 -4.05 16.88 19.01
N VAL A 84 -4.37 16.18 20.11
CA VAL A 84 -5.66 15.48 20.28
C VAL A 84 -6.82 16.47 20.23
N GLU A 85 -6.69 17.61 20.91
CA GLU A 85 -7.73 18.64 20.99
C GLU A 85 -8.11 19.17 19.61
N LYS A 86 -7.10 19.41 18.76
CA LYS A 86 -7.32 19.90 17.40
C LYS A 86 -7.94 18.81 16.52
N LEU A 87 -7.45 17.57 16.63
CA LEU A 87 -8.01 16.45 15.87
C LEU A 87 -9.46 16.16 16.28
N SER A 88 -9.78 16.26 17.57
CA SER A 88 -11.14 16.09 18.08
C SER A 88 -12.10 17.13 17.50
N LYS A 89 -11.67 18.39 17.38
CA LYS A 89 -12.47 19.45 16.74
C LYS A 89 -12.73 19.20 15.25
N GLU A 90 -11.73 18.73 14.52
CA GLU A 90 -11.83 18.49 13.07
C GLU A 90 -12.63 17.22 12.74
N THR A 91 -12.49 16.17 13.56
CA THR A 91 -13.07 14.85 13.28
C THR A 91 -14.36 14.57 14.05
N ASN A 92 -14.70 15.41 15.03
CA ASN A 92 -15.76 15.19 16.02
C ASN A 92 -15.62 13.86 16.80
N ALA A 93 -14.41 13.28 16.83
CA ALA A 93 -14.12 12.03 17.53
C ALA A 93 -13.70 12.29 18.98
N GLU A 94 -13.97 11.30 19.84
CA GLU A 94 -13.66 11.36 21.27
C GLU A 94 -12.13 11.49 21.50
N PRO A 95 -11.66 12.46 22.32
CA PRO A 95 -10.24 12.67 22.59
C PRO A 95 -9.49 11.43 23.10
N VAL A 96 -10.14 10.63 23.96
CA VAL A 96 -9.51 9.42 24.53
C VAL A 96 -9.21 8.39 23.45
N LEU A 97 -10.18 8.13 22.57
CA LEU A 97 -10.03 7.23 21.44
C LEU A 97 -8.93 7.72 20.47
N LEU A 98 -8.92 9.01 20.16
CA LEU A 98 -7.90 9.63 19.31
C LEU A 98 -6.50 9.46 19.90
N GLY A 99 -6.32 9.69 21.20
CA GLY A 99 -5.06 9.47 21.88
C GLY A 99 -4.61 8.01 21.85
N CYS A 100 -5.53 7.04 21.94
CA CYS A 100 -5.22 5.61 21.78
C CYS A 100 -4.75 5.29 20.35
N ILE A 101 -5.46 5.79 19.33
CA ILE A 101 -5.10 5.59 17.92
C ILE A 101 -3.73 6.19 17.61
N LEU A 102 -3.48 7.43 18.03
CA LEU A 102 -2.22 8.13 17.74
C LEU A 102 -1.02 7.46 18.42
N ARG A 103 -1.17 7.02 19.69
CA ARG A 103 -0.11 6.27 20.38
C ARG A 103 0.18 4.94 19.70
N TYR A 104 -0.83 4.24 19.21
CA TYR A 104 -0.64 3.01 18.45
C TYR A 104 0.04 3.28 17.10
N LEU A 105 -0.39 4.28 16.33
CA LEU A 105 0.27 4.67 15.07
C LEU A 105 1.74 5.09 15.29
N ALA A 106 2.04 5.69 16.44
CA ALA A 106 3.41 6.05 16.82
C ALA A 106 4.25 4.81 17.21
N SER A 107 3.65 3.81 17.86
CA SER A 107 4.35 2.57 18.26
C SER A 107 4.81 1.78 17.03
N ILE A 108 3.97 1.71 15.98
CA ILE A 108 4.28 1.07 14.69
C ILE A 108 5.03 1.98 13.71
N LYS A 109 5.54 3.12 14.20
CA LYS A 109 6.43 4.05 13.47
C LYS A 109 5.81 4.72 12.23
N LEU A 110 4.48 4.72 12.06
CA LEU A 110 3.84 5.48 10.98
C LEU A 110 3.82 6.98 11.24
N ILE A 111 3.72 7.37 12.52
CA ILE A 111 3.84 8.75 12.98
C ILE A 111 4.91 8.84 14.07
N LYS A 112 5.28 10.04 14.50
CA LYS A 112 6.26 10.28 15.57
C LYS A 112 5.62 11.08 16.69
N GLU A 113 5.68 10.59 17.92
CA GLU A 113 5.36 11.40 19.11
C GLU A 113 6.56 12.30 19.41
N THR A 114 6.37 13.62 19.37
CA THR A 114 7.41 14.65 19.60
C THR A 114 7.39 15.18 21.03
N GLY A 115 6.29 14.98 21.75
CA GLY A 115 6.08 15.33 23.14
C GLY A 115 4.78 14.69 23.64
N LYS A 116 4.48 14.82 24.94
CA LYS A 116 3.23 14.30 25.51
C LYS A 116 2.04 14.89 24.77
N ASP A 117 1.31 14.04 24.06
CA ASP A 117 0.15 14.40 23.24
C ASP A 117 0.46 15.32 22.04
N TYR A 118 1.69 15.24 21.50
CA TYR A 118 2.11 15.91 20.26
C TYR A 118 2.66 14.91 19.25
N TRP A 119 2.16 14.96 18.01
CA TRP A 119 2.56 14.03 16.95
C TRP A 119 2.95 14.73 15.65
N SER A 120 3.90 14.16 14.92
CA SER A 120 4.32 14.60 13.58
C SER A 120 4.34 13.45 12.57
N GLY A 121 4.20 13.80 11.29
CA GLY A 121 4.22 12.82 10.20
C GLY A 121 5.61 12.21 10.00
N ARG A 122 5.66 10.92 9.65
CA ARG A 122 6.89 10.21 9.25
C ARG A 122 6.81 9.81 7.76
N HIS A 123 7.96 9.53 7.14
CA HIS A 123 8.04 9.15 5.72
C HIS A 123 7.10 7.97 5.34
N PRO A 124 7.02 6.86 6.11
CA PRO A 124 6.06 5.78 5.82
C PRO A 124 4.60 6.21 5.92
N GLY A 125 4.25 7.10 6.84
CA GLY A 125 2.88 7.63 6.97
C GLY A 125 2.45 8.48 5.77
N LYS A 126 3.39 9.21 5.14
CA LYS A 126 3.13 9.97 3.90
C LYS A 126 2.94 9.05 2.69
N LEU A 127 3.77 8.01 2.57
CA LEU A 127 3.62 7.00 1.52
C LEU A 127 2.32 6.21 1.66
N MET A 128 1.91 5.90 2.89
CA MET A 128 0.63 5.23 3.14
C MET A 128 -0.56 6.07 2.68
N LEU A 129 -0.54 7.39 2.90
CA LEU A 129 -1.57 8.29 2.39
C LEU A 129 -1.66 8.23 0.85
N GLN A 130 -0.52 8.30 0.16
CA GLN A 130 -0.47 8.21 -1.30
C GLN A 130 -0.98 6.85 -1.78
N TYR A 131 -0.48 5.76 -1.20
CA TYR A 131 -0.91 4.40 -1.54
C TYR A 131 -2.41 4.21 -1.31
N MET A 132 -2.96 4.71 -0.20
CA MET A 132 -4.39 4.59 0.09
C MET A 132 -5.26 5.43 -0.84
N GLN A 133 -4.79 6.59 -1.29
CA GLN A 133 -5.45 7.37 -2.33
C GLN A 133 -5.47 6.62 -3.66
N ASP A 134 -4.34 6.04 -4.05
CA ASP A 134 -4.20 5.23 -5.27
C ASP A 134 -5.03 3.92 -5.18
N GLN A 135 -5.12 3.30 -4.00
CA GLN A 135 -5.96 2.13 -3.76
C GLN A 135 -7.44 2.47 -3.73
N LYS A 136 -7.83 3.63 -3.20
CA LYS A 136 -9.21 4.10 -3.27
C LYS A 136 -9.63 4.26 -4.73
N THR A 137 -8.79 4.87 -5.56
CA THR A 137 -9.04 4.90 -7.01
C THR A 137 -9.10 3.50 -7.63
N ARG A 138 -8.27 2.54 -7.18
CA ARG A 138 -8.30 1.14 -7.68
C ARG A 138 -9.50 0.32 -7.20
N LEU A 139 -9.98 0.54 -5.98
CA LEU A 139 -11.15 -0.17 -5.42
C LEU A 139 -12.45 0.48 -5.87
N ASP A 140 -12.45 1.78 -6.16
CA ASP A 140 -13.55 2.43 -6.85
C ASP A 140 -13.64 1.96 -8.31
N THR A 141 -12.53 1.48 -8.91
CA THR A 141 -12.53 0.81 -10.24
C THR A 141 -12.72 -0.72 -10.17
N PHE A 142 -12.44 -1.36 -9.03
CA PHE A 142 -12.77 -2.77 -8.77
C PHE A 142 -14.16 -2.89 -8.12
N PHE A 143 -15.16 -3.25 -8.91
CA PHE A 143 -16.53 -3.46 -8.45
C PHE A 143 -16.64 -4.56 -7.38
N LEU A 144 -16.51 -4.18 -6.11
CA LEU A 144 -17.11 -4.93 -5.01
C LEU A 144 -18.56 -4.43 -4.87
N GLU A 145 -19.42 -4.89 -5.78
CA GLU A 145 -20.85 -4.63 -5.64
C GLU A 145 -21.35 -5.19 -4.30
N LYS A 146 -22.14 -4.34 -3.69
CA LYS A 146 -22.78 -4.47 -2.39
C LYS A 146 -23.67 -5.72 -2.39
N GLU A 147 -23.42 -6.57 -1.40
CA GLU A 147 -24.30 -7.61 -0.86
C GLU A 147 -24.45 -8.93 -1.62
N VAL A 148 -24.28 -9.99 -0.82
CA VAL A 148 -24.61 -11.40 -1.02
C VAL A 148 -25.89 -11.60 -1.86
N GLY A 149 -25.72 -12.05 -3.11
CA GLY A 149 -26.85 -12.45 -3.95
C GLY A 149 -26.49 -12.61 -5.42
N GLY A 150 -25.87 -13.73 -5.79
CA GLY A 150 -25.74 -14.15 -7.19
C GLY A 150 -24.55 -13.55 -7.93
N TRP A 151 -23.35 -14.04 -7.64
CA TRP A 151 -22.16 -13.73 -8.44
C TRP A 151 -22.27 -14.36 -9.83
N LYS A 152 -22.33 -13.52 -10.87
CA LYS A 152 -21.84 -13.86 -12.21
C LYS A 152 -20.62 -12.97 -12.49
N PRO A 153 -19.45 -13.54 -12.80
CA PRO A 153 -18.28 -12.74 -13.14
C PRO A 153 -18.58 -11.99 -14.43
N THR A 154 -18.49 -10.66 -14.39
CA THR A 154 -18.49 -9.83 -15.60
C THR A 154 -17.06 -9.33 -15.79
N SER A 155 -16.53 -9.58 -16.98
CA SER A 155 -15.14 -9.47 -17.42
C SER A 155 -14.59 -8.04 -17.43
N GLY A 156 -13.28 -7.88 -17.26
CA GLY A 156 -12.61 -6.58 -17.23
C GLY A 156 -11.38 -6.50 -18.12
N GLN A 157 -11.38 -5.55 -19.06
CA GLN A 157 -10.55 -4.32 -18.99
C GLN A 157 -11.40 -3.10 -19.40
N ASP A 158 -11.09 -1.94 -18.79
CA ASP A 158 -11.78 -0.64 -18.75
C ASP A 158 -13.25 -0.60 -19.21
N GLN A 159 -14.15 -0.96 -18.30
CA GLN A 159 -15.55 -0.53 -18.37
C GLN A 159 -15.63 1.01 -18.34
N PRO A 160 -16.68 1.64 -18.90
CA PRO A 160 -16.71 3.05 -19.34
C PRO A 160 -16.40 4.16 -18.30
N HIS A 161 -16.04 3.83 -17.07
CA HIS A 161 -15.72 4.77 -16.00
C HIS A 161 -14.21 4.91 -15.67
N ASP A 162 -13.31 4.04 -16.19
CA ASP A 162 -11.86 4.13 -15.93
C ASP A 162 -11.13 5.23 -16.75
N THR A 163 -11.87 5.95 -17.60
CA THR A 163 -11.34 7.00 -18.48
C THR A 163 -10.90 8.26 -17.73
N ASN A 164 -11.31 8.44 -16.47
CA ASN A 164 -11.02 9.66 -15.70
C ASN A 164 -9.57 9.75 -15.18
N ALA A 165 -8.82 8.64 -15.12
CA ALA A 165 -7.41 8.65 -14.69
C ALA A 165 -6.42 8.69 -15.87
N ALA A 166 -6.78 8.10 -17.01
CA ALA A 166 -5.90 7.90 -18.16
C ALA A 166 -5.68 9.16 -19.04
N ALA A 167 -6.58 10.14 -18.96
CA ALA A 167 -6.59 11.34 -19.81
C ALA A 167 -5.49 12.39 -19.50
N LYS A 168 -4.31 11.97 -18.98
CA LYS A 168 -3.21 12.89 -18.61
C LYS A 168 -2.08 12.99 -19.64
N ASN A 169 -2.00 12.08 -20.62
CA ASN A 169 -0.96 12.12 -21.64
C ASN A 169 -1.57 12.17 -23.06
N PRO A 170 -1.36 13.25 -23.82
CA PRO A 170 -1.89 13.38 -25.18
C PRO A 170 -1.32 12.37 -26.19
N ALA A 171 -0.23 11.66 -25.85
CA ALA A 171 0.33 10.59 -26.67
C ALA A 171 -0.33 9.21 -26.45
N VAL A 172 -1.30 9.12 -25.53
CA VAL A 172 -1.98 7.86 -25.18
C VAL A 172 -3.46 7.99 -25.57
N GLU A 173 -3.90 7.12 -26.47
CA GLU A 173 -5.32 6.98 -26.81
C GLU A 173 -5.96 5.92 -25.89
N THR A 174 -7.02 6.30 -25.18
CA THR A 174 -7.76 5.38 -24.30
C THR A 174 -8.97 4.82 -25.06
N THR A 175 -9.13 3.50 -25.04
CA THR A 175 -10.27 2.81 -25.66
C THR A 175 -10.90 1.82 -24.68
N VAL A 176 -12.23 1.78 -24.66
CA VAL A 176 -13.01 0.81 -23.88
C VAL A 176 -13.02 -0.51 -24.67
N TYR A 177 -12.56 -1.60 -24.06
CA TYR A 177 -12.44 -2.90 -24.72
C TYR A 177 -12.66 -4.07 -23.75
N ASP A 178 -13.64 -4.92 -24.08
CA ASP A 178 -13.88 -6.17 -23.36
C ASP A 178 -12.90 -7.26 -23.83
N ILE A 179 -12.06 -7.73 -22.91
CA ILE A 179 -10.99 -8.71 -23.19
C ILE A 179 -11.50 -10.08 -23.65
N ASP A 180 -12.77 -10.40 -23.36
CA ASP A 180 -13.40 -11.64 -23.80
C ASP A 180 -13.93 -11.56 -25.24
N THR A 181 -13.80 -10.40 -25.89
CA THR A 181 -14.10 -10.21 -27.31
C THR A 181 -12.81 -10.15 -28.15
N PRO A 182 -12.86 -10.38 -29.48
CA PRO A 182 -11.67 -10.30 -30.33
C PRO A 182 -11.00 -8.92 -30.29
N GLN A 183 -9.66 -8.90 -30.19
CA GLN A 183 -8.89 -7.66 -30.06
C GLN A 183 -9.09 -6.74 -31.29
N PRO A 184 -9.61 -5.50 -31.11
CA PRO A 184 -9.91 -4.57 -32.20
C PRO A 184 -8.65 -3.99 -32.87
N VAL A 185 -7.60 -3.71 -32.11
CA VAL A 185 -6.36 -3.15 -32.66
C VAL A 185 -5.55 -4.25 -33.32
N LYS A 186 -5.31 -4.14 -34.62
CA LYS A 186 -4.58 -5.15 -35.42
C LYS A 186 -3.14 -4.73 -35.66
N ASN A 187 -2.24 -5.73 -35.72
CA ASN A 187 -0.83 -5.57 -36.04
C ASN A 187 -0.06 -4.62 -35.10
N ALA A 188 -0.52 -4.45 -33.86
CA ALA A 188 0.23 -3.68 -32.86
C ALA A 188 1.60 -4.34 -32.63
N LYS A 189 2.63 -3.53 -32.39
CA LYS A 189 3.98 -4.06 -32.14
C LYS A 189 4.05 -4.87 -30.84
N PHE A 190 3.28 -4.45 -29.82
CA PHE A 190 3.22 -5.10 -28.52
C PHE A 190 1.77 -5.16 -28.05
N TYR A 191 1.35 -6.30 -27.52
CA TYR A 191 0.11 -6.46 -26.76
C TYR A 191 0.49 -6.67 -25.29
N TYR A 192 0.36 -5.64 -24.48
CA TYR A 192 0.85 -5.65 -23.09
C TYR A 192 -0.30 -5.93 -22.12
N ILE A 193 -0.18 -7.01 -21.35
CA ILE A 193 -1.16 -7.42 -20.34
C ILE A 193 -0.46 -7.38 -18.97
N ARG A 194 -0.86 -6.43 -18.12
CA ARG A 194 -0.28 -6.27 -16.77
C ARG A 194 -1.31 -6.62 -15.72
N SER A 195 -0.96 -7.54 -14.81
CA SER A 195 -1.79 -7.86 -13.65
C SER A 195 -3.24 -8.19 -14.02
N VAL A 196 -3.43 -9.04 -15.04
CA VAL A 196 -4.76 -9.60 -15.41
C VAL A 196 -4.77 -11.10 -15.12
N PHE A 197 -3.80 -11.85 -15.64
CA PHE A 197 -3.77 -13.31 -15.51
C PHE A 197 -3.66 -13.84 -14.07
N HIS A 198 -3.25 -13.01 -13.11
CA HIS A 198 -3.22 -13.39 -11.70
C HIS A 198 -4.61 -13.47 -11.04
N ASP A 199 -5.64 -12.86 -11.62
CA ASP A 199 -7.02 -12.89 -11.11
C ASP A 199 -7.81 -14.08 -11.71
N SER A 200 -7.36 -14.59 -12.85
CA SER A 200 -7.93 -15.74 -13.53
C SER A 200 -7.32 -17.05 -13.04
N GLN A 201 -8.07 -17.81 -12.25
CA GLN A 201 -7.57 -19.03 -11.60
C GLN A 201 -7.41 -20.24 -12.54
N ASP A 202 -7.91 -20.18 -13.78
CA ASP A 202 -7.92 -21.30 -14.71
C ASP A 202 -7.14 -21.03 -16.01
N GLU A 203 -6.37 -22.03 -16.43
CA GLU A 203 -5.69 -22.09 -17.74
C GLU A 203 -6.66 -21.81 -18.91
N LYS A 204 -7.93 -22.19 -18.76
CA LYS A 204 -8.99 -21.93 -19.74
C LYS A 204 -9.27 -20.45 -19.92
N CYS A 205 -9.25 -19.67 -18.84
CA CYS A 205 -9.50 -18.23 -18.90
C CYS A 205 -8.31 -17.51 -19.57
N CYS A 206 -7.07 -17.84 -19.18
CA CYS A 206 -5.87 -17.32 -19.84
C CYS A 206 -5.85 -17.66 -21.35
N ARG A 207 -6.19 -18.92 -21.71
CA ARG A 207 -6.30 -19.32 -23.12
C ARG A 207 -7.39 -18.56 -23.87
N SER A 208 -8.55 -18.34 -23.25
CA SER A 208 -9.65 -17.59 -23.84
C SER A 208 -9.22 -16.17 -24.21
N ILE A 209 -8.64 -15.44 -23.26
CA ILE A 209 -8.15 -14.08 -23.46
C ILE A 209 -7.06 -14.04 -24.54
N LEU A 210 -6.08 -14.94 -24.49
CA LEU A 210 -5.02 -15.00 -25.50
C LEU A 210 -5.56 -15.36 -26.89
N SER A 211 -6.60 -16.20 -26.98
CA SER A 211 -7.22 -16.57 -28.25
C SER A 211 -7.89 -15.40 -28.97
N ASN A 212 -8.27 -14.34 -28.23
CA ASN A 212 -8.79 -13.11 -28.80
C ASN A 212 -7.69 -12.16 -29.31
N ILE A 213 -6.47 -12.26 -28.77
CA ILE A 213 -5.34 -11.38 -29.09
C ILE A 213 -4.49 -11.96 -30.23
N VAL A 214 -4.22 -13.26 -30.22
CA VAL A 214 -3.39 -13.94 -31.23
C VAL A 214 -3.84 -13.65 -32.67
N PRO A 215 -5.14 -13.66 -33.02
CA PRO A 215 -5.61 -13.32 -34.37
C PRO A 215 -5.38 -11.86 -34.76
N ALA A 216 -5.14 -10.96 -33.79
CA ALA A 216 -4.83 -9.56 -34.05
C ALA A 216 -3.33 -9.31 -34.24
N MET A 217 -2.46 -10.28 -33.92
CA MET A 217 -1.01 -10.12 -34.05
C MET A 217 -0.57 -10.15 -35.51
N GLY A 218 0.31 -9.21 -35.86
CA GLY A 218 0.95 -9.14 -37.17
C GLY A 218 2.32 -9.79 -37.18
N LYS A 219 2.95 -9.88 -38.36
CA LYS A 219 4.31 -10.45 -38.53
C LYS A 219 5.39 -9.77 -37.68
N LYS A 220 5.15 -8.53 -37.24
CA LYS A 220 6.09 -7.72 -36.44
C LYS A 220 5.63 -7.55 -34.98
N SER A 221 4.54 -8.21 -34.57
CA SER A 221 4.10 -8.23 -33.19
C SER A 221 5.02 -9.10 -32.35
N VAL A 222 5.29 -8.68 -31.12
CA VAL A 222 6.16 -9.35 -30.14
C VAL A 222 5.40 -9.57 -28.84
#